data_AF-A0A2V3W471-F1
#
_entry.id   AF-A0A2V3W471-F1
#
_cell.length_a   1.000
_cell.length_b   1.000
_cell.length_c   1.000
_cell.angle_alpha   90.00
_cell.angle_beta   90.00
_cell.angle_gamma   90.00
#
_symmetry.space_group_name_H-M   'P 1'
#
loop_
_entity.id
_entity.type
_entity.pdbx_description
1 polymer ?
#
loop_
_entity_poly.entity_id
_entity_poly.type
_entity_poly.pdbx_seq_one_letter_code
_entity_poly.pdbx_strand_id
1 'polypeptide(L)'
;MSSERASLGLNEEQIDLEELVIKGQKAHKLTLDQQMAMEREGAKLGFVSRQPKKRRRVSPYTAQFGGKCREGIKTLFQDIGEHLGCYDTETLEKAILALIQKEGLDKLENRFYEITK
;
A
#
# COMPACT_ATOMS: atom_id res chain seq x y z
N MET A 1 -47.93 16.28 -2.10
CA MET A 1 -47.52 16.74 -3.44
C MET A 1 -46.17 16.12 -3.74
N SER A 2 -46.17 14.99 -4.45
CA SER A 2 -44.96 14.24 -4.82
C SER A 2 -44.27 14.97 -5.98
N SER A 3 -42.98 15.29 -5.85
CA SER A 3 -42.23 15.95 -6.92
C SER A 3 -42.10 15.00 -8.12
N GLU A 4 -42.74 15.33 -9.22
CA GLU A 4 -42.48 14.72 -10.53
C GLU A 4 -41.01 15.02 -10.87
N ARG A 5 -40.17 13.98 -10.86
CA ARG A 5 -38.81 14.07 -11.38
C ARG A 5 -38.90 14.37 -12.87
N ALA A 6 -38.21 15.41 -13.33
CA ALA A 6 -38.07 15.71 -14.75
C ALA A 6 -37.46 14.49 -15.46
N SER A 7 -38.26 13.79 -16.27
CA SER A 7 -37.77 12.73 -17.14
C SER A 7 -36.92 13.39 -18.23
N LEU A 8 -35.78 12.80 -18.55
CA LEU A 8 -34.79 13.38 -19.48
C LEU A 8 -35.25 13.41 -20.95
N GLY A 9 -36.54 13.25 -21.25
CA GLY A 9 -37.08 13.26 -22.61
C GLY A 9 -36.46 12.21 -23.54
N LEU A 10 -35.80 11.19 -22.98
CA LEU A 10 -35.19 10.11 -23.73
C LEU A 10 -36.25 9.02 -23.94
N ASN A 11 -36.62 8.78 -25.19
CA ASN A 11 -37.45 7.65 -25.56
C ASN A 11 -36.64 6.36 -25.35
N GLU A 12 -37.11 5.48 -24.45
CA GLU A 12 -36.43 4.23 -24.08
C GLU A 12 -36.19 3.29 -25.27
N GLU A 13 -36.92 3.47 -26.37
CA GLU A 13 -36.86 2.66 -27.58
C GLU A 13 -35.81 3.13 -28.62
N GLN A 14 -35.18 4.29 -28.42
CA GLN A 14 -34.29 4.89 -29.43
C GLN A 14 -32.80 4.78 -29.11
N ILE A 15 -32.45 4.22 -27.95
CA ILE A 15 -31.05 4.00 -27.58
C ILE A 15 -30.67 2.59 -28.03
N ASP A 16 -30.14 2.48 -29.25
CA ASP A 16 -29.59 1.22 -29.74
C ASP A 16 -28.27 0.93 -29.02
N LEU A 17 -28.36 0.18 -27.92
CA LEU A 17 -27.21 -0.19 -27.08
C LEU A 17 -26.19 -1.02 -27.85
N GLU A 18 -26.57 -1.66 -28.96
CA GLU A 18 -25.65 -2.46 -29.77
C GLU A 18 -24.66 -1.58 -30.55
N GLU A 19 -25.04 -0.37 -30.94
CA GLU A 19 -24.16 0.58 -31.63
C GLU A 19 -23.10 1.18 -30.69
N LEU A 20 -23.46 1.34 -29.41
CA LEU A 20 -22.56 1.86 -28.36
C LEU A 20 -21.53 0.82 -27.87
N VAL A 21 -21.75 -0.46 -28.15
CA VAL A 21 -20.85 -1.54 -27.76
C VAL A 21 -20.00 -1.94 -28.95
N ILE A 22 -18.84 -1.31 -29.11
CA ILE A 22 -17.83 -1.74 -30.09
C ILE A 22 -17.25 -3.10 -29.62
N LYS A 23 -17.88 -4.19 -30.04
CA LYS A 23 -17.45 -5.57 -29.76
C LYS A 23 -16.03 -5.76 -30.32
N GLY A 24 -15.05 -6.00 -29.44
CA GLY A 24 -13.69 -6.37 -29.84
C GLY A 24 -12.62 -5.28 -29.70
N GLN A 25 -12.93 -4.07 -29.23
CA GLN A 25 -11.88 -3.12 -28.87
C GLN A 25 -11.13 -3.60 -27.62
N LYS A 26 -9.83 -3.84 -27.77
CA LYS A 26 -8.94 -4.08 -26.64
C LYS A 26 -8.88 -2.80 -25.82
N ALA A 27 -9.12 -2.91 -24.50
CA ALA A 27 -8.96 -1.79 -23.58
C ALA A 27 -7.60 -1.10 -23.84
N HIS A 28 -7.62 0.21 -24.05
CA HIS A 28 -6.41 0.98 -24.27
C HIS A 28 -5.54 0.88 -23.02
N LYS A 29 -4.37 0.25 -23.16
CA LYS A 29 -3.38 0.19 -22.09
C LYS A 29 -2.63 1.52 -22.09
N LEU A 30 -2.82 2.30 -21.03
CA LEU A 30 -2.03 3.51 -20.80
C LEU A 30 -0.55 3.14 -20.75
N THR A 31 0.29 3.98 -21.33
CA THR A 31 1.72 3.94 -21.09
C THR A 31 2.03 4.37 -19.65
N LEU A 32 3.18 3.95 -19.11
CA LEU A 32 3.60 4.29 -17.73
C LEU A 32 3.55 5.80 -17.47
N ASP A 33 3.97 6.61 -18.45
CA ASP A 33 3.99 8.07 -18.32
C ASP A 33 2.57 8.67 -18.26
N GLN A 34 1.65 8.15 -19.07
CA GLN A 34 0.25 8.58 -19.05
C GLN A 34 -0.44 8.18 -17.74
N GLN A 35 -0.12 7.01 -17.20
CA GLN A 35 -0.64 6.57 -15.91
C GLN A 35 -0.13 7.45 -14.77
N MET A 36 1.17 7.78 -14.76
CA MET A 36 1.75 8.70 -13.76
C MET A 36 1.15 10.12 -13.85
N ALA A 37 0.90 10.63 -15.05
CA ALA A 37 0.27 11.93 -15.25
C ALA A 37 -1.17 11.95 -14.67
N MET A 38 -1.95 10.91 -14.98
CA MET A 38 -3.31 10.75 -14.47
C MET A 38 -3.36 10.65 -12.94
N GLU A 39 -2.43 9.90 -12.33
CA GLU A 39 -2.33 9.78 -10.87
C GLU A 39 -1.97 11.11 -10.20
N ARG A 40 -1.07 11.90 -10.80
CA ARG A 40 -0.72 13.24 -10.29
C ARG A 40 -1.89 14.21 -10.37
N GLU A 41 -2.64 14.22 -11.47
CA GLU A 41 -3.82 15.09 -11.61
C GLU A 41 -4.96 14.67 -10.68
N GLY A 42 -5.20 13.37 -10.54
CA GLY A 42 -6.15 12.83 -9.58
C GLY A 42 -5.81 13.22 -8.14
N ALA A 43 -4.53 13.16 -7.77
CA ALA A 43 -4.07 13.57 -6.44
C ALA A 43 -4.32 15.07 -6.17
N LYS A 44 -4.15 15.95 -7.16
CA LYS A 44 -4.46 17.40 -7.03
C LYS A 44 -5.94 17.65 -6.74
N LEU A 45 -6.81 16.82 -7.29
CA LEU A 45 -8.26 16.88 -7.10
C LEU A 45 -8.74 16.13 -5.85
N GLY A 46 -7.80 15.58 -5.05
CA GLY A 46 -8.11 14.86 -3.82
C GLY A 46 -8.52 13.40 -4.01
N PHE A 47 -8.37 12.83 -5.22
CA PHE A 47 -8.61 11.41 -5.44
C PHE A 47 -7.48 10.58 -4.84
N VAL A 48 -7.84 9.62 -4.00
CA VAL A 48 -6.90 8.67 -3.39
C VAL A 48 -6.73 7.46 -4.31
N SER A 49 -5.48 7.10 -4.59
CA SER A 49 -5.17 5.88 -5.34
C SER A 49 -5.69 4.64 -4.60
N ARG A 50 -6.43 3.80 -5.35
CA ARG A 50 -6.94 2.49 -4.88
C ARG A 50 -6.01 1.34 -5.25
N GLN A 51 -4.82 1.63 -5.78
CA GLN A 51 -3.91 0.56 -6.17
C GLN A 51 -3.53 -0.28 -4.94
N PRO A 52 -3.61 -1.62 -5.04
CA PRO A 52 -3.25 -2.49 -3.93
C PRO A 52 -1.78 -2.27 -3.59
N LYS A 53 -1.52 -1.83 -2.36
CA LYS A 53 -0.14 -1.74 -1.85
C LYS A 53 0.48 -3.14 -1.94
N LYS A 54 1.73 -3.20 -2.39
CA LYS A 54 2.52 -4.43 -2.56
C LYS A 54 2.33 -5.33 -1.31
N ARG A 55 1.89 -6.58 -1.53
CA ARG A 55 1.60 -7.52 -0.44
C ARG A 55 2.89 -7.88 0.28
N ARG A 56 2.86 -7.71 1.61
CA ARG A 56 4.00 -7.82 2.53
C ARG A 56 4.43 -9.28 2.72
N ARG A 57 5.72 -9.50 2.98
CA ARG A 57 6.20 -10.76 3.59
C ARG A 57 5.95 -10.64 5.09
N VAL A 58 4.82 -11.16 5.56
CA VAL A 58 4.49 -11.23 6.98
C VAL A 58 4.69 -12.66 7.43
N SER A 59 5.43 -12.87 8.52
CA SER A 59 5.52 -14.20 9.13
C SER A 59 4.11 -14.65 9.59
N PRO A 60 3.74 -15.93 9.40
CA PRO A 60 2.42 -16.45 9.76
C PRO A 60 2.09 -16.38 11.26
N TYR A 61 3.09 -16.11 12.11
CA TYR A 61 2.95 -15.90 13.54
C TYR A 61 3.61 -14.58 13.92
N THR A 62 2.89 -13.46 13.85
CA THR A 62 3.43 -12.19 14.34
C THR A 62 2.40 -11.40 15.12
N ALA A 63 2.67 -11.21 16.41
CA ALA A 63 2.12 -10.09 17.14
C ALA A 63 2.47 -8.82 16.36
N GLN A 64 1.47 -8.04 15.95
CA GLN A 64 1.72 -6.78 15.27
C GLN A 64 2.56 -5.89 16.20
N PHE A 65 3.67 -5.36 15.70
CA PHE A 65 4.48 -4.39 16.44
C PHE A 65 3.66 -3.12 16.69
N GLY A 66 3.08 -3.04 17.90
CA GLY A 66 2.21 -1.95 18.36
C GLY A 66 2.97 -0.69 18.80
N GLY A 67 4.28 -0.62 18.57
CA GLY A 67 5.10 0.52 18.94
C GLY A 67 4.58 1.83 18.34
N LYS A 68 4.48 2.87 19.18
CA LYS A 68 4.24 4.23 18.73
C LYS A 68 5.56 4.80 18.21
N CYS A 69 5.57 5.21 16.95
CA CYS A 69 6.74 5.81 16.30
C CYS A 69 6.32 7.12 15.65
N ARG A 70 7.30 7.97 15.33
CA ARG A 70 7.07 9.16 14.49
C ARG A 70 6.59 8.73 13.10
N GLU A 71 5.90 9.64 12.43
CA GLU A 71 5.49 9.45 11.04
C GLU A 71 6.70 9.15 10.16
N GLY A 72 6.54 8.24 9.18
CA GLY A 72 7.62 7.82 8.28
C GLY A 72 8.64 6.83 8.86
N ILE A 73 8.73 6.64 10.18
CA ILE A 73 9.70 5.69 10.77
C ILE A 73 9.32 4.24 10.43
N LYS A 74 8.01 3.93 10.48
CA LYS A 74 7.54 2.57 10.17
C LYS A 74 7.81 2.19 8.71
N THR A 75 7.69 3.15 7.78
CA THR A 75 7.98 2.92 6.37
C THR A 75 9.48 2.76 6.15
N LEU A 76 10.30 3.63 6.73
CA LEU A 76 11.76 3.50 6.62
C LEU A 76 12.27 2.16 7.17
N PHE A 77 11.73 1.71 8.30
CA PHE A 77 12.07 0.42 8.88
C PHE A 77 11.71 -0.75 7.95
N GLN A 78 10.57 -0.66 7.27
CA GLN A 78 10.15 -1.66 6.28
C GLN A 78 11.04 -1.64 5.03
N ASP A 79 11.42 -0.46 4.55
CA ASP A 79 12.32 -0.31 3.41
C ASP A 79 13.69 -0.94 3.69
N ILE A 80 14.18 -0.80 4.93
CA ILE A 80 15.42 -1.47 5.40
C ILE A 80 15.23 -2.99 5.37
N GLY A 81 14.12 -3.50 5.90
CA GLY A 81 13.83 -4.94 5.89
C GLY A 81 13.74 -5.51 4.47
N GLU A 82 13.08 -4.81 3.54
CA GLU A 82 12.99 -5.18 2.13
C GLU A 82 14.38 -5.19 1.46
N HIS A 83 15.22 -4.18 1.73
CA HIS A 83 16.59 -4.12 1.22
C HIS A 83 17.47 -5.25 1.77
N LEU A 84 17.24 -5.69 3.01
CA LEU A 84 17.96 -6.80 3.63
C LEU A 84 17.38 -8.19 3.27
N GLY A 85 16.21 -8.23 2.62
CA GLY A 85 15.52 -9.48 2.28
C GLY A 85 14.94 -10.23 3.48
N CYS A 86 14.81 -9.57 4.63
CA CYS A 86 14.39 -10.15 5.92
C CYS A 86 12.93 -9.83 6.24
N TYR A 87 12.36 -10.55 7.19
CA TYR A 87 11.05 -10.21 7.75
C TYR A 87 11.16 -9.03 8.73
N ASP A 88 10.05 -8.32 8.98
CA ASP A 88 10.01 -7.20 9.93
C ASP A 88 10.50 -7.58 11.34
N THR A 89 10.22 -8.81 11.79
CA THR A 89 10.68 -9.33 13.09
C THR A 89 12.20 -9.49 13.15
N GLU A 90 12.78 -10.13 12.13
CA GLU A 90 14.24 -10.30 12.02
C GLU A 90 14.94 -8.95 11.88
N THR A 91 14.34 -8.03 11.14
CA THR A 91 14.86 -6.66 10.98
C THR A 91 14.88 -5.93 12.33
N LEU A 92 13.88 -6.18 13.19
CA LEU A 92 13.79 -5.56 14.51
C LEU A 92 14.84 -6.13 15.44
N GLU A 93 14.99 -7.45 15.45
CA GLU A 93 16.01 -8.16 16.23
C GLU A 93 17.42 -7.70 15.85
N LYS A 94 17.71 -7.61 14.54
CA LYS A 94 18.98 -7.08 14.02
C LYS A 94 19.20 -5.62 14.44
N ALA A 95 18.16 -4.78 14.37
CA ALA A 95 18.27 -3.39 14.78
C ALA A 95 18.56 -3.24 16.29
N ILE A 96 17.94 -4.07 17.13
CA ILE A 96 18.19 -4.10 18.57
C ILE A 96 19.63 -4.54 18.86
N LEU A 97 20.09 -5.63 18.23
CA LEU A 97 21.46 -6.11 18.40
C LEU A 97 22.49 -5.07 17.96
N ALA A 98 22.28 -4.44 16.81
CA ALA A 98 23.16 -3.39 16.30
C ALA A 98 23.24 -2.18 17.26
N LEU A 99 22.12 -1.80 17.90
CA LEU A 99 22.10 -0.73 18.88
C LEU A 99 22.88 -1.10 20.15
N ILE A 100 22.69 -2.34 20.65
CA ILE A 100 23.39 -2.87 21.83
C ILE A 100 24.91 -2.87 21.59
N GLN A 101 25.35 -3.39 20.45
CA GLN A 101 26.77 -3.49 20.11
C GLN A 101 27.40 -2.12 19.90
N LYS A 102 26.68 -1.19 19.25
CA LYS A 102 27.15 0.18 19.04
C LYS A 102 27.41 0.92 20.35
N GLU A 103 26.59 0.70 21.36
CA GLU A 103 26.68 1.36 22.66
C GLU A 103 27.49 0.56 23.71
N GLY A 104 28.03 -0.62 23.34
CA GLY A 104 28.84 -1.46 24.24
C GLY A 104 28.07 -1.99 25.45
N LEU A 105 26.79 -2.39 25.26
CA LEU A 105 25.89 -2.78 26.34
C LEU A 105 25.91 -4.29 26.62
N ASP A 106 27.03 -4.84 27.08
CA ASP A 106 27.29 -6.29 27.23
C ASP A 106 26.19 -7.05 28.00
N LYS A 107 25.63 -6.44 29.04
CA LYS A 107 24.53 -7.06 29.82
C LYS A 107 23.27 -7.27 28.99
N LEU A 108 22.94 -6.31 28.12
CA LEU A 108 21.79 -6.41 27.22
C LEU A 108 22.08 -7.35 26.07
N GLU A 109 23.34 -7.46 25.63
CA GLU A 109 23.74 -8.42 24.61
C GLU A 109 23.53 -9.86 25.08
N ASN A 110 23.98 -10.19 26.29
CA ASN A 110 23.73 -11.50 26.88
C ASN A 110 22.22 -11.82 26.96
N ARG A 111 21.42 -10.84 27.41
CA ARG A 111 19.96 -10.97 27.47
C ARG A 111 19.33 -11.16 26.09
N PHE A 112 19.85 -10.50 25.06
CA PHE A 112 19.38 -10.67 23.69
C PHE A 112 19.60 -12.12 23.24
N TYR A 113 20.80 -12.67 23.41
CA TYR A 113 21.11 -14.06 23.04
C TYR A 113 20.34 -15.10 23.85
N GLU A 114 19.93 -14.80 25.07
CA GLU A 114 19.04 -15.68 25.86
C GLU A 114 17.61 -15.73 25.29
N ILE A 115 17.12 -14.61 24.72
CA ILE A 115 15.76 -14.53 24.15
C ILE A 115 15.70 -15.15 22.76
N THR A 116 16.77 -15.01 21.96
CA THR A 116 16.82 -15.48 20.57
C THR A 116 17.36 -16.92 20.42
N LYS A 117 17.65 -17.60 21.54
CA LYS A 117 18.04 -19.02 21.57
C LYS A 117 16.82 -19.92 21.43
#